data_AF-A0A359KNQ1-F1
#
_entry.id   AF-A0A359KNQ1-F1
#
_cell.length_a   1.000
_cell.length_b   1.000
_cell.length_c   1.000
_cell.angle_alpha   90.00
_cell.angle_beta   90.00
_cell.angle_gamma   90.00
#
_symmetry.space_group_name_H-M   'P 1'
#
loop_
_entity.id
_entity.type
_entity.pdbx_description
1 polymer ?
#
loop_
_entity_poly.entity_id
_entity_poly.type
_entity_poly.pdbx_seq_one_letter_code
_entity_poly.pdbx_strand_id
1 'polypeptide(L)'
;MPAESAGQPYGEVYDLGYKHYDGERLGRAHAIRALIVWSMKRGLGIRKRWTSKIMPALLYVAAYSPALIVAGILAFLPTQVDFSYGSLAGFISMALLIFAAGLAPEMLSDDRRENVLALYLARAITPVNYLLAKIAAMIILMATIAFG
;
A
#
# COMPACT_ATOMS: atom_id res chain seq x y z
N MET A 1 48.02 44.57 -1.09
CA MET A 1 46.92 44.28 -2.03
C MET A 1 45.87 43.49 -1.28
N PRO A 2 44.61 43.95 -1.17
CA PRO A 2 43.57 43.16 -0.51
C PRO A 2 43.04 42.08 -1.46
N ALA A 3 42.76 40.90 -0.90
CA ALA A 3 42.30 39.73 -1.63
C ALA A 3 40.83 39.88 -2.08
N GLU A 4 40.59 39.50 -3.33
CA GLU A 4 39.30 39.51 -4.01
C GLU A 4 38.35 38.49 -3.35
N SER A 5 37.20 38.94 -2.81
CA SER A 5 36.19 38.05 -2.28
C SER A 5 35.49 37.33 -3.43
N ALA A 6 35.79 36.05 -3.62
CA ALA A 6 35.08 35.20 -4.58
C ALA A 6 33.57 35.31 -4.35
N GLY A 7 32.85 35.82 -5.36
CA GLY A 7 31.43 36.09 -5.30
C GLY A 7 30.65 34.86 -4.85
N GLN A 8 29.91 34.99 -3.75
CA GLN A 8 28.96 33.97 -3.34
C GLN A 8 27.92 33.82 -4.46
N PRO A 9 27.62 32.59 -4.93
CA PRO A 9 26.54 32.40 -5.88
C PRO A 9 25.24 32.89 -5.26
N TYR A 10 24.73 33.99 -5.80
CA TYR A 10 23.49 34.62 -5.37
C TYR A 10 22.34 33.69 -5.76
N GLY A 11 21.73 33.03 -4.78
CA GLY A 11 20.55 32.20 -5.00
C GLY A 11 19.32 33.07 -5.19
N GLU A 12 19.01 33.44 -6.42
CA GLU A 12 17.76 34.12 -6.74
C GLU A 12 16.58 33.16 -6.55
N VAL A 13 15.73 33.46 -5.57
CA VAL A 13 14.47 32.75 -5.36
C VAL A 13 13.43 33.37 -6.28
N TYR A 14 13.21 32.73 -7.42
CA TYR A 14 12.15 33.11 -8.34
C TYR A 14 10.80 32.65 -7.80
N ASP A 15 9.83 33.56 -7.74
CA ASP A 15 8.43 33.20 -7.50
C ASP A 15 7.89 32.47 -8.73
N LEU A 16 7.76 31.15 -8.61
CA LEU A 16 7.31 30.27 -9.69
C LEU A 16 5.78 30.32 -9.91
N GLY A 17 5.07 31.28 -9.31
CA GLY A 17 3.62 31.40 -9.44
C GLY A 17 2.90 30.25 -8.72
N TYR A 18 3.40 29.85 -7.55
CA TYR A 18 2.79 28.79 -6.76
C TYR A 18 1.36 29.18 -6.36
N LYS A 19 0.40 28.38 -6.80
CA LYS A 19 -1.00 28.56 -6.43
C LYS A 19 -1.17 28.38 -4.93
N HIS A 20 -1.61 29.43 -4.26
CA HIS A 20 -1.92 29.37 -2.84
C HIS A 20 -3.09 28.41 -2.60
N TYR A 21 -2.98 27.62 -1.55
CA TYR A 21 -4.02 26.67 -1.17
C TYR A 21 -5.04 27.41 -0.30
N ASP A 22 -6.18 27.74 -0.89
CA ASP A 22 -7.31 28.42 -0.22
C ASP A 22 -8.31 27.45 0.41
N GLY A 23 -8.09 26.14 0.27
CA GLY A 23 -8.96 25.12 0.83
C GLY A 23 -8.84 24.98 2.34
N GLU A 24 -9.84 24.36 2.97
CA GLU A 24 -9.81 24.06 4.39
C GLU A 24 -8.65 23.10 4.73
N ARG A 25 -7.95 23.38 5.84
CA ARG A 25 -6.84 22.56 6.32
C ARG A 25 -7.38 21.45 7.21
N LEU A 26 -7.69 20.30 6.59
CA LEU A 26 -8.34 19.14 7.22
C LEU A 26 -7.48 18.39 8.28
N GLY A 27 -6.31 18.93 8.64
CA GLY A 27 -5.46 18.43 9.72
C GLY A 27 -4.79 17.07 9.45
N ARG A 28 -4.13 16.54 10.49
CA ARG A 28 -3.32 15.31 10.41
C ARG A 28 -4.15 14.04 10.23
N ALA A 29 -5.31 13.96 10.90
CA ALA A 29 -6.17 12.78 10.84
C ALA A 29 -6.71 12.53 9.43
N HIS A 30 -7.09 13.59 8.71
CA HIS A 30 -7.53 13.48 7.33
C HIS A 30 -6.40 13.02 6.41
N ALA A 31 -5.17 13.51 6.62
CA ALA A 31 -4.00 13.08 5.86
C ALA A 31 -3.73 11.57 6.03
N ILE A 32 -3.85 11.05 7.24
CA ILE A 32 -3.71 9.61 7.54
C ILE A 32 -4.81 8.80 6.85
N ARG A 33 -6.08 9.22 6.95
CA ARG A 33 -7.21 8.54 6.28
C ARG A 33 -7.05 8.53 4.76
N ALA A 34 -6.65 9.65 4.18
CA ALA A 34 -6.39 9.74 2.74
C ALA A 34 -5.25 8.79 2.32
N LEU A 35 -4.19 8.69 3.13
CA LEU A 35 -3.09 7.77 2.88
C LEU A 35 -3.52 6.30 2.97
N ILE A 36 -4.40 5.93 3.91
CA ILE A 36 -4.96 4.57 4.01
C ILE A 36 -5.74 4.23 2.73
N VAL A 37 -6.71 5.08 2.35
CA VAL A 37 -7.56 4.85 1.16
C VAL A 37 -6.73 4.81 -0.11
N TRP A 38 -5.74 5.69 -0.24
CA TRP A 38 -4.86 5.71 -1.39
C TRP A 38 -3.97 4.46 -1.45
N SER A 39 -3.43 4.03 -0.30
CA SER A 39 -2.64 2.80 -0.19
C SER A 39 -3.46 1.57 -0.57
N MET A 40 -4.72 1.48 -0.12
CA MET A 40 -5.64 0.40 -0.52
C MET A 40 -5.89 0.39 -2.03
N LYS A 41 -6.25 1.54 -2.63
CA LYS A 41 -6.48 1.66 -4.07
C LYS A 41 -5.25 1.24 -4.86
N ARG A 42 -4.07 1.62 -4.38
CA ARG A 42 -2.79 1.29 -5.00
C ARG A 42 -2.46 -0.20 -4.87
N GLY A 43 -2.71 -0.81 -3.70
CA GLY A 43 -2.58 -2.26 -3.50
C GLY A 43 -3.53 -3.08 -4.40
N LEU A 44 -4.71 -2.54 -4.71
CA LEU A 44 -5.65 -3.12 -5.67
C LEU A 44 -5.31 -2.83 -7.15
N GLY A 45 -4.23 -2.11 -7.43
CA GLY A 45 -3.85 -1.72 -8.79
C GLY A 45 -4.75 -0.66 -9.44
N ILE A 46 -5.65 -0.03 -8.68
CA ILE A 46 -6.55 1.03 -9.14
C ILE A 46 -5.69 2.29 -9.37
N ARG A 47 -5.42 2.62 -10.65
CA ARG A 47 -4.60 3.74 -11.19
C ARG A 47 -3.19 3.41 -11.71
N LYS A 48 -2.76 2.15 -11.73
CA LYS A 48 -1.53 1.75 -12.46
C LYS A 48 -1.82 1.51 -13.96
N ARG A 49 -0.84 1.74 -14.85
CA ARG A 49 -0.89 1.26 -16.25
C ARG A 49 -1.16 -0.25 -16.24
N TRP A 50 -1.88 -0.77 -17.24
CA TRP A 50 -2.30 -2.18 -17.29
C TRP A 50 -1.16 -3.17 -17.05
N THR A 51 0.05 -2.89 -17.53
CA THR A 51 1.24 -3.72 -17.30
C THR A 51 1.68 -3.77 -15.83
N SER A 52 1.58 -2.67 -15.10
CA SER A 52 1.93 -2.60 -13.67
C SER A 52 0.81 -3.10 -12.75
N LYS A 53 -0.36 -3.45 -13.30
CA LYS A 53 -1.43 -4.16 -12.55
C LYS A 53 -1.18 -5.65 -12.47
N ILE A 54 -0.36 -6.21 -13.37
CA ILE A 54 -0.15 -7.66 -13.48
C ILE A 54 0.43 -8.20 -12.19
N MET A 55 1.49 -7.59 -11.64
CA MET A 55 2.13 -8.05 -10.41
C MET A 55 1.16 -8.08 -9.20
N PRO A 56 0.47 -6.98 -8.84
CA PRO A 56 -0.48 -7.00 -7.73
C PRO A 56 -1.69 -7.89 -7.99
N ALA A 57 -2.21 -7.95 -9.23
CA ALA A 57 -3.32 -8.85 -9.58
C ALA A 57 -2.91 -10.32 -9.47
N LEU A 58 -1.70 -10.68 -9.91
CA LEU A 58 -1.18 -12.05 -9.84
C LEU A 58 -0.93 -12.45 -8.38
N LEU A 59 -0.38 -11.55 -7.56
CA LEU A 59 -0.27 -11.72 -6.10
C LEU A 59 -1.64 -11.91 -5.43
N TYR A 60 -2.64 -11.10 -5.82
CA TYR A 60 -3.99 -11.18 -5.27
C TYR A 60 -4.70 -12.48 -5.67
N VAL A 61 -4.60 -12.87 -6.94
CA VAL A 61 -5.14 -14.15 -7.44
C VAL A 61 -4.41 -15.34 -6.83
N ALA A 62 -3.08 -15.29 -6.73
CA ALA A 62 -2.28 -16.33 -6.08
C ALA A 62 -2.67 -16.48 -4.60
N ALA A 63 -2.95 -15.38 -3.91
CA ALA A 63 -3.43 -15.40 -2.54
C ALA A 63 -4.85 -15.95 -2.37
N TYR A 64 -5.75 -15.65 -3.31
CA TYR A 64 -7.11 -16.21 -3.33
C TYR A 64 -7.14 -17.68 -3.76
N SER A 65 -6.14 -18.13 -4.52
CA SER A 65 -6.13 -19.45 -5.14
C SER A 65 -6.33 -20.62 -4.16
N PRO A 66 -5.71 -20.68 -2.96
CA PRO A 66 -5.87 -21.83 -2.08
C PRO A 66 -7.27 -21.86 -1.47
N ALA A 67 -7.83 -20.70 -1.12
CA ALA A 67 -9.18 -20.59 -0.59
C ALA A 67 -10.23 -21.04 -1.62
N LEU A 68 -10.09 -20.60 -2.88
CA LEU A 68 -10.94 -21.01 -3.99
C LEU A 68 -10.83 -22.51 -4.31
N ILE A 69 -9.63 -23.07 -4.29
CA ILE A 69 -9.40 -24.50 -4.54
C ILE A 69 -10.07 -25.35 -3.47
N VAL A 70 -9.88 -25.00 -2.19
CA VAL A 70 -10.48 -25.74 -1.07
C VAL A 70 -12.00 -25.60 -1.07
N ALA A 71 -12.53 -24.39 -1.25
CA ALA A 71 -13.98 -24.16 -1.36
C ALA A 71 -14.58 -24.94 -2.55
N GLY A 72 -13.87 -25.00 -3.68
CA GLY A 72 -14.27 -25.80 -4.84
C GLY A 72 -14.31 -27.30 -4.54
N ILE A 73 -13.29 -27.85 -3.88
CA ILE A 73 -13.26 -29.26 -3.48
C ILE A 73 -14.44 -29.59 -2.56
N LEU A 74 -14.69 -28.77 -1.53
CA LEU A 74 -15.82 -28.96 -0.61
C LEU A 74 -17.17 -28.84 -1.30
N ALA A 75 -17.31 -27.95 -2.29
CA ALA A 75 -18.57 -27.75 -3.02
C ALA A 75 -18.89 -28.91 -3.99
N PHE A 76 -17.88 -29.49 -4.66
CA PHE A 76 -18.09 -30.52 -5.69
C PHE A 76 -17.87 -31.96 -5.20
N LEU A 77 -17.10 -32.17 -4.13
CA LEU A 77 -16.74 -33.51 -3.61
C LEU A 77 -17.01 -33.64 -2.09
N PRO A 78 -18.19 -33.24 -1.58
CA PRO A 78 -18.45 -33.14 -0.13
C PRO A 78 -18.41 -34.48 0.62
N THR A 79 -18.59 -35.60 -0.08
CA THR A 79 -18.66 -36.94 0.52
C THR A 79 -17.35 -37.73 0.43
N GLN A 80 -16.36 -37.22 -0.31
CA GLN A 80 -15.08 -37.92 -0.50
C GLN A 80 -13.95 -37.37 0.37
N VAL A 81 -14.14 -36.20 0.99
CA VAL A 81 -13.09 -35.51 1.73
C VAL A 81 -13.62 -35.02 3.07
N ASP A 82 -13.13 -35.63 4.15
CA ASP A 82 -13.47 -35.23 5.52
C ASP A 82 -12.49 -34.14 5.98
N PHE A 83 -12.80 -32.87 5.66
CA PHE A 83 -11.98 -31.73 6.04
C PHE A 83 -12.33 -31.27 7.46
N SER A 84 -11.43 -31.51 8.42
CA SER A 84 -11.54 -30.92 9.76
C SER A 84 -11.49 -29.39 9.70
N TYR A 85 -12.28 -28.72 10.54
CA TYR A 85 -12.23 -27.25 10.67
C TYR A 85 -10.81 -26.73 10.94
N GLY A 86 -9.98 -27.51 11.66
CA GLY A 86 -8.59 -27.17 11.92
C GLY A 86 -7.70 -27.15 10.66
N SER A 87 -7.92 -28.07 9.71
CA SER A 87 -7.17 -28.06 8.46
C SER A 87 -7.63 -26.96 7.52
N LEU A 88 -8.93 -26.63 7.50
CA LEU A 88 -9.45 -25.47 6.77
C LEU A 88 -8.85 -24.16 7.30
N ALA A 89 -8.87 -23.95 8.61
CA ALA A 89 -8.28 -22.77 9.24
C ALA A 89 -6.76 -22.67 9.00
N GLY A 90 -6.05 -23.79 9.04
CA GLY A 90 -4.62 -23.86 8.71
C GLY A 90 -4.32 -23.47 7.27
N PHE A 91 -5.10 -23.97 6.30
CA PHE A 91 -4.94 -23.62 4.89
C PHE A 91 -5.22 -22.14 4.61
N ILE A 92 -6.33 -21.60 5.14
CA ILE A 92 -6.67 -20.18 4.99
C ILE A 92 -5.59 -19.29 5.61
N SER A 93 -5.11 -19.65 6.81
CA SER A 93 -4.04 -18.91 7.49
C SER A 93 -2.75 -18.90 6.69
N MET A 94 -2.35 -20.03 6.10
CA MET A 94 -1.16 -20.12 5.25
C MET A 94 -1.31 -19.25 3.99
N ALA A 95 -2.47 -19.26 3.34
CA ALA A 95 -2.76 -18.43 2.17
C ALA A 95 -2.68 -16.93 2.50
N LEU A 96 -3.28 -16.52 3.63
CA LEU A 96 -3.21 -15.14 4.13
C LEU A 96 -1.77 -14.71 4.46
N LEU A 97 -0.94 -15.62 5.01
CA LEU A 97 0.47 -15.34 5.28
C LEU A 97 1.26 -15.10 4.00
N ILE A 98 1.08 -15.94 2.96
CA ILE A 98 1.74 -15.76 1.66
C ILE A 98 1.30 -14.45 1.02
N PHE A 99 -0.01 -14.12 1.08
CA PHE A 99 -0.53 -12.85 0.60
C PHE A 99 0.13 -11.66 1.29
N ALA A 100 0.16 -11.67 2.63
CA ALA A 100 0.76 -10.61 3.43
C ALA A 100 2.25 -10.46 3.10
N ALA A 101 2.99 -11.56 2.97
CA ALA A 101 4.40 -11.57 2.65
C ALA A 101 4.72 -10.97 1.27
N GLY A 102 3.84 -11.15 0.28
CA GLY A 102 4.00 -10.56 -1.05
C GLY A 102 3.51 -9.12 -1.15
N LEU A 103 2.38 -8.79 -0.53
CA LEU A 103 1.78 -7.46 -0.61
C LEU A 103 2.57 -6.42 0.20
N ALA A 104 3.13 -6.80 1.35
CA ALA A 104 3.89 -5.91 2.22
C ALA A 104 5.08 -5.22 1.53
N PRO A 105 6.02 -5.94 0.88
CA PRO A 105 7.14 -5.31 0.18
C PRO A 105 6.68 -4.50 -1.02
N GLU A 106 5.62 -4.91 -1.74
CA GLU A 106 5.09 -4.13 -2.87
C GLU A 106 4.55 -2.77 -2.41
N MET A 107 3.69 -2.76 -1.38
CA MET A 107 3.09 -1.52 -0.86
C MET A 107 4.11 -0.54 -0.29
N LEU A 108 5.24 -1.03 0.23
CA LEU A 108 6.27 -0.20 0.86
C LEU A 108 7.39 0.21 -0.11
N SER A 109 7.77 -0.69 -1.03
CA SER A 109 8.86 -0.44 -1.98
C SER A 109 8.44 0.49 -3.12
N ASP A 110 7.17 0.48 -3.51
CA ASP A 110 6.65 1.38 -4.55
C ASP A 110 6.83 2.86 -4.19
N ASP A 111 6.51 3.23 -2.96
CA ASP A 111 6.62 4.62 -2.51
C ASP A 111 8.07 5.10 -2.43
N ARG A 112 9.02 4.16 -2.23
CA ARG A 112 10.45 4.43 -2.34
C ARG A 112 10.89 4.56 -3.80
N ARG A 113 10.43 3.66 -4.68
CA ARG A 113 10.76 3.68 -6.12
C ARG A 113 10.29 4.96 -6.81
N GLU A 114 9.12 5.47 -6.43
CA GLU A 114 8.58 6.72 -6.97
C GLU A 114 9.10 7.99 -6.27
N ASN A 115 10.02 7.86 -5.31
CA ASN A 115 10.59 8.97 -4.53
C ASN A 115 9.55 9.85 -3.81
N VAL A 116 8.33 9.34 -3.61
CA VAL A 116 7.24 10.05 -2.94
C VAL A 116 7.35 10.01 -1.42
N LEU A 117 8.17 9.09 -0.88
CA LEU A 117 8.38 8.96 0.57
C LEU A 117 8.89 10.26 1.20
N ALA A 118 9.85 10.93 0.56
CA ALA A 118 10.40 12.20 1.03
C ALA A 118 9.32 13.30 1.11
N LEU A 119 8.40 13.32 0.13
CA LEU A 119 7.28 14.28 0.10
C LEU A 119 6.28 14.03 1.24
N TYR A 120 5.98 12.78 1.57
CA TYR A 120 5.11 12.45 2.71
C TYR A 120 5.70 12.93 4.04
N LEU A 121 6.99 12.68 4.25
CA LEU A 121 7.69 13.03 5.48
C LEU A 121 7.97 14.54 5.59
N ALA A 122 8.08 15.25 4.46
CA ALA A 122 8.26 16.71 4.44
C ALA A 122 6.99 17.48 4.83
N ARG A 123 5.79 16.93 4.57
CA ARG A 123 4.54 17.71 4.56
C ARG A 123 3.80 17.80 5.90
N ALA A 124 4.03 16.85 6.82
CA ALA A 124 3.57 16.83 8.25
C ALA A 124 3.31 15.42 8.80
N ILE A 125 3.44 14.36 7.99
CA ILE A 125 3.19 12.99 8.44
C ILE A 125 4.46 12.44 9.09
N THR A 126 4.36 12.00 10.35
CA THR A 126 5.47 11.35 11.03
C THR A 126 5.71 9.95 10.43
N PRO A 127 6.95 9.43 10.47
CA PRO A 127 7.25 8.08 9.98
C PRO A 127 6.36 7.00 10.62
N VAL A 128 6.04 7.16 11.90
CA VAL A 128 5.15 6.26 12.65
C VAL A 128 3.73 6.30 12.08
N ASN A 129 3.15 7.49 11.87
CA ASN A 129 1.80 7.62 11.32
C ASN A 129 1.70 7.11 9.88
N TYR A 130 2.77 7.27 9.10
CA TYR A 130 2.88 6.67 7.77
C TYR A 130 2.85 5.14 7.83
N LEU A 131 3.66 4.54 8.71
CA LEU A 131 3.71 3.09 8.85
C LEU A 131 2.38 2.51 9.36
N LEU A 132 1.77 3.16 10.35
CA LEU A 132 0.44 2.78 10.86
C LEU A 132 -0.63 2.84 9.77
N ALA A 133 -0.61 3.86 8.91
CA ALA A 133 -1.54 3.95 7.78
C ALA A 133 -1.36 2.79 6.79
N LYS A 134 -0.11 2.40 6.50
CA LYS A 134 0.21 1.26 5.61
C LYS A 134 -0.27 -0.06 6.22
N ILE A 135 0.01 -0.29 7.51
CA ILE A 135 -0.44 -1.48 8.24
C ILE A 135 -1.97 -1.54 8.26
N ALA A 136 -2.65 -0.43 8.57
CA ALA A 136 -4.11 -0.36 8.59
C ALA A 136 -4.71 -0.67 7.21
N ALA A 137 -4.14 -0.13 6.13
CA ALA A 137 -4.56 -0.45 4.76
C ALA A 137 -4.41 -1.95 4.44
N MET A 138 -3.30 -2.57 4.86
CA MET A 138 -3.06 -3.99 4.65
C MET A 138 -4.04 -4.86 5.47
N ILE A 139 -4.31 -4.51 6.73
CA ILE A 139 -5.31 -5.19 7.56
C ILE A 139 -6.68 -5.13 6.91
N ILE A 140 -7.09 -3.97 6.40
CA ILE A 140 -8.39 -3.82 5.74
C ILE A 140 -8.44 -4.70 4.48
N LEU A 141 -7.38 -4.72 3.67
CA LEU A 141 -7.31 -5.60 2.49
C LEU A 141 -7.37 -7.09 2.88
N MET A 142 -6.63 -7.51 3.90
CA MET A 142 -6.70 -8.89 4.40
C MET A 142 -8.08 -9.23 4.94
N ALA A 143 -8.74 -8.30 5.64
CA ALA A 143 -10.10 -8.47 6.11
C ALA A 143 -11.08 -8.67 4.95
N THR A 144 -10.93 -7.96 3.83
CA THR A 144 -11.76 -8.21 2.64
C THR A 144 -11.58 -9.61 2.05
N ILE A 145 -10.44 -10.26 2.28
CA ILE A 145 -10.19 -11.65 1.84
C ILE A 145 -10.73 -12.65 2.87
N ALA A 146 -10.57 -12.34 4.15
CA ALA A 146 -11.00 -13.21 5.24
C ALA A 146 -12.52 -13.27 5.43
N PHE A 147 -13.23 -12.16 5.15
CA PHE A 147 -14.68 -12.03 5.34
C PHE A 147 -15.46 -11.92 4.02
N GLY A 148 -14.76 -11.91 2.88
CA GLY A 148 -15.36 -11.82 1.54
C GLY A 148 -15.76 -13.16 0.96
#